data_AF-A0A926Z8P9-F1
#
_entry.id   AF-A0A926Z8P9-F1
#
_cell.length_a   1.000
_cell.length_b   1.000
_cell.length_c   1.000
_cell.angle_alpha   90.00
_cell.angle_beta   90.00
_cell.angle_gamma   90.00
#
_symmetry.space_group_name_H-M   'P 1'
#
loop_
_entity.id
_entity.type
_entity.pdbx_description
1 polymer ?
#
loop_
_entity_poly.entity_id
_entity_poly.type
_entity_poly.pdbx_seq_one_letter_code
_entity_poly.pdbx_strand_id
1 'polypeptide(L)'
;MSLFKSLVKLTAVTSVAGAIAVSPIFTLKAEALTEVQVLERLGSIPVFTITDEKGAPLLGSMPQQPNAKPDDSQILFFFLGPDEAKMMLNQVQKSNPDVGKKAQIIVRSMNEAYQVIRDNKDKKVVFQFIPSKSSVDSARTILTSQGIAADRIPNVPVFFATGGQANSQGLLTMSIDQNGKREQIVPFFLDQTDLQNLLDRARKEQPDIAKTTKIQVTSLFQVLDSMVTKDNKPNPDVERFQFVPSRTAFEYILKNNQAAAPQAAPAPAPRTIPPAPANKPK
;
A
#
# COMPACT_ATOMS: atom_id res chain seq x y z
N MET A 1 24.58 11.74 -12.40
CA MET A 1 23.77 11.49 -13.61
C MET A 1 22.31 11.65 -13.22
N SER A 2 21.58 12.57 -13.85
CA SER A 2 20.18 12.84 -13.51
C SER A 2 19.29 11.72 -14.09
N LEU A 3 18.62 10.98 -13.20
CA LEU A 3 17.77 9.82 -13.54
C LEU A 3 16.32 10.22 -13.88
N PHE A 4 15.97 11.51 -13.81
CA PHE A 4 14.58 11.97 -13.93
C PHE A 4 14.47 13.00 -15.06
N LYS A 5 14.00 12.57 -16.23
CA LYS A 5 13.95 13.40 -17.45
C LYS A 5 12.55 13.92 -17.81
N SER A 6 11.49 13.52 -17.11
CA SER A 6 10.12 13.85 -17.50
C SER A 6 9.37 14.54 -16.37
N LEU A 7 9.05 15.81 -16.58
CA LEU A 7 8.24 16.65 -15.68
C LEU A 7 6.83 16.77 -16.28
N VAL A 8 5.79 16.31 -15.57
CA VAL A 8 4.40 16.45 -16.02
C VAL A 8 3.73 17.59 -15.26
N LYS A 9 3.24 18.61 -15.97
CA LYS A 9 2.40 19.68 -15.43
C LYS A 9 0.96 19.16 -15.27
N LEU A 10 0.67 18.51 -14.14
CA LEU A 10 -0.69 18.13 -13.76
C LEU A 10 -1.38 19.33 -13.08
N THR A 11 -2.25 20.04 -13.80
CA THR A 11 -3.13 21.05 -13.19
C THR A 11 -4.29 20.35 -12.52
N ALA A 12 -4.38 20.43 -11.18
CA ALA A 12 -5.53 19.97 -10.42
C ALA A 12 -6.74 20.86 -10.74
N VAL A 13 -7.73 20.33 -11.48
CA VAL A 13 -8.97 21.06 -11.75
C VAL A 13 -9.94 20.80 -10.60
N THR A 14 -10.35 21.87 -9.94
CA THR A 14 -11.13 21.95 -8.68
C THR A 14 -12.59 21.49 -8.76
N SER A 15 -12.99 20.73 -9.77
CA SER A 15 -14.41 20.44 -9.99
C SER A 15 -14.60 19.05 -10.58
N VAL A 16 -14.53 18.02 -9.73
CA VAL A 16 -15.58 17.01 -9.50
C VAL A 16 -15.07 16.12 -8.34
N ALA A 17 -15.87 16.00 -7.28
CA ALA A 17 -15.68 15.24 -6.04
C ALA A 17 -14.86 15.95 -4.94
N GLY A 18 -15.56 16.28 -3.85
CA GLY A 18 -15.09 17.13 -2.77
C GLY A 18 -14.04 16.51 -1.86
N ALA A 19 -13.26 17.42 -1.27
CA ALA A 19 -12.52 17.27 -0.02
C ALA A 19 -11.48 16.13 0.04
N ILE A 20 -10.48 16.16 -0.85
CA ILE A 20 -9.12 15.85 -0.39
C ILE A 20 -8.56 17.19 0.12
N ALA A 21 -8.90 17.52 1.36
CA ALA A 21 -8.15 18.52 2.09
C ALA A 21 -6.70 18.03 2.10
N VAL A 22 -5.81 18.78 1.45
CA VAL A 22 -4.39 18.46 1.36
C VAL A 22 -3.86 18.46 2.79
N SER A 23 -3.69 17.28 3.36
CA SER A 23 -3.10 17.06 4.67
C SER A 23 -1.67 17.63 4.70
N PRO A 24 -1.18 18.08 5.87
CA PRO A 24 0.12 18.74 5.98
C PRO A 24 1.24 17.87 5.39
N ILE A 25 2.12 18.53 4.64
CA ILE A 25 3.37 17.99 4.11
C ILE A 25 4.21 17.56 5.32
N PHE A 26 4.48 16.26 5.47
CA PHE A 26 5.40 15.76 6.49
C PHE A 26 6.71 15.34 5.85
N THR A 27 7.80 15.99 6.28
CA THR A 27 9.16 15.49 6.14
C THR A 27 9.39 14.37 7.16
N LEU A 28 9.66 13.15 6.71
CA LEU A 28 10.14 12.08 7.59
C LEU A 28 11.45 12.54 8.24
N LYS A 29 11.49 12.64 9.58
CA LYS A 29 12.77 12.72 10.30
C LYS A 29 13.38 11.32 10.27
N ALA A 30 14.39 11.15 9.44
CA ALA A 30 15.24 9.97 9.41
C ALA A 30 16.18 9.98 10.63
N GLU A 31 15.64 9.73 11.83
CA GLU A 31 16.45 9.34 12.97
C GLU A 31 16.05 7.92 13.39
N ALA A 32 16.74 6.96 12.76
CA ALA A 32 17.06 5.61 13.23
C ALA A 32 15.96 4.75 13.86
N LEU A 33 15.00 4.28 13.05
CA LEU A 33 14.51 2.90 13.27
C LEU A 33 15.71 1.95 13.16
N THR A 34 15.82 0.91 13.99
CA THR A 34 16.65 -0.25 13.61
C THR A 34 16.08 -0.84 12.33
N GLU A 35 16.68 -0.45 11.21
CA GLU A 35 16.01 -0.33 9.91
C GLU A 35 15.46 -1.65 9.37
N VAL A 36 16.09 -2.79 9.62
CA VAL A 36 15.80 -4.01 8.85
C VAL A 36 14.44 -4.61 9.19
N GLN A 37 14.14 -4.86 10.47
CA GLN A 37 12.93 -5.59 10.87
C GLN A 37 11.65 -4.78 10.62
N VAL A 38 11.70 -3.46 10.82
CA VAL A 38 10.54 -2.61 10.54
C VAL A 38 10.34 -2.44 9.03
N LEU A 39 11.42 -2.36 8.24
CA LEU A 39 11.32 -2.40 6.78
C LEU A 39 10.81 -3.75 6.27
N GLU A 40 11.14 -4.87 6.92
CA GLU A 40 10.59 -6.17 6.58
C GLU A 40 9.07 -6.21 6.77
N ARG A 41 8.54 -5.59 7.83
CA ARG A 41 7.08 -5.46 8.03
C ARG A 41 6.39 -4.67 6.92
N LEU A 42 7.09 -3.72 6.31
CA LEU A 42 6.59 -2.97 5.15
C LEU A 42 6.67 -3.76 3.84
N GLY A 43 7.47 -4.83 3.79
CA GLY A 43 7.66 -5.63 2.58
C GLY A 43 6.38 -6.33 2.10
N SER A 44 5.43 -6.61 3.00
CA SER A 44 4.15 -7.23 2.65
C SER A 44 3.13 -6.24 2.05
N ILE A 45 3.36 -4.94 2.17
CA ILE A 45 2.41 -3.92 1.74
C ILE A 45 2.71 -3.51 0.30
N PRO A 46 1.82 -3.81 -0.66
CA PRO A 46 1.97 -3.35 -2.03
C PRO A 46 1.69 -1.86 -2.12
N VAL A 47 2.47 -1.20 -2.96
CA VAL A 47 2.36 0.21 -3.32
C VAL A 47 2.34 0.30 -4.84
N PHE A 48 1.44 1.11 -5.37
CA PHE A 48 1.32 1.37 -6.79
C PHE A 48 1.98 2.72 -7.10
N THR A 49 2.80 2.77 -8.14
CA THR A 49 3.34 4.03 -8.66
C THR A 49 3.25 4.03 -10.18
N ILE A 50 3.27 5.22 -10.77
CA ILE A 50 3.17 5.39 -12.21
C ILE A 50 4.55 5.69 -12.75
N THR A 51 4.99 4.91 -13.73
CA THR A 51 6.29 5.08 -14.39
C THR A 51 6.11 5.25 -15.89
N ASP A 52 7.18 5.68 -16.56
CA ASP A 52 7.29 5.50 -18.01
C ASP A 52 7.55 4.03 -18.40
N GLU A 53 7.71 3.80 -19.71
CA GLU A 53 8.02 2.51 -20.33
C GLU A 53 9.36 1.91 -19.87
N LYS A 54 10.26 2.72 -19.30
CA LYS A 54 11.58 2.31 -18.80
C LYS A 54 11.57 2.07 -17.29
N GLY A 55 10.43 2.26 -16.62
CA GLY A 55 10.30 2.12 -15.18
C GLY A 55 10.74 3.36 -14.39
N ALA A 56 11.00 4.50 -15.04
CA ALA A 56 11.31 5.74 -14.35
C ALA A 56 10.02 6.36 -13.78
N PRO A 57 9.96 6.70 -12.47
CA PRO A 57 8.76 7.28 -11.86
C PRO A 57 8.34 8.60 -12.51
N LEU A 58 7.04 8.77 -12.73
CA LEU A 58 6.48 10.04 -13.18
C LEU A 58 6.35 11.01 -12.00
N LEU A 59 6.90 12.20 -12.19
CA LEU A 59 6.86 13.27 -11.20
C LEU A 59 5.75 14.27 -11.54
N GLY A 60 4.88 14.52 -10.57
CA GLY A 60 3.89 15.59 -10.59
C GLY A 60 4.52 16.93 -10.21
N SER A 61 3.82 18.01 -10.52
CA SER A 61 4.17 19.36 -10.06
C SER A 61 3.39 19.70 -8.79
N MET A 62 3.97 20.49 -7.88
CA MET A 62 3.24 20.97 -6.70
C MET A 62 2.08 21.89 -7.13
N PRO A 63 0.86 21.72 -6.59
CA PRO A 63 -0.24 22.64 -6.84
C PRO A 63 0.15 24.05 -6.40
N GLN A 64 0.09 25.02 -7.31
CA GLN A 64 0.33 26.41 -6.96
C GLN A 64 -0.88 26.95 -6.18
N GLN A 65 -0.64 27.40 -4.94
CA GLN A 65 -1.65 28.15 -4.20
C GLN A 65 -1.76 29.57 -4.76
N PRO A 66 -2.98 30.15 -4.83
CA PRO A 66 -3.14 31.55 -5.17
C PRO A 66 -2.30 32.42 -4.22
N ASN A 67 -1.47 33.31 -4.77
CA ASN A 67 -0.57 34.21 -4.04
C ASN A 67 0.65 33.57 -3.33
N ALA A 68 0.96 32.30 -3.59
CA ALA A 68 2.21 31.69 -3.13
C ALA A 68 3.36 31.93 -4.12
N LYS A 69 4.60 31.97 -3.62
CA LYS A 69 5.79 31.94 -4.49
C LYS A 69 5.78 30.64 -5.32
N PRO A 70 6.28 30.67 -6.57
CA PRO A 70 6.41 29.46 -7.37
C PRO A 70 7.21 28.41 -6.61
N ASP A 71 6.59 27.26 -6.36
CA ASP A 71 7.24 26.09 -5.80
C ASP A 71 7.67 25.19 -6.96
N ASP A 72 8.98 25.03 -7.13
CA ASP A 72 9.56 24.15 -8.14
C ASP A 72 9.69 22.70 -7.64
N SER A 73 9.14 22.41 -6.45
CA SER A 73 9.07 21.06 -5.93
C SER A 73 8.22 20.15 -6.80
N GLN A 74 8.68 18.91 -6.91
CA GLN A 74 8.06 17.83 -7.64
C GLN A 74 7.44 16.85 -6.64
N ILE A 75 6.34 16.21 -7.02
CA ILE A 75 5.69 15.19 -6.19
C ILE A 75 5.86 13.82 -6.82
N LEU A 76 6.33 12.84 -6.04
CA LEU A 76 6.21 11.43 -6.37
C LEU A 76 5.07 10.80 -5.56
N PHE A 77 4.13 10.19 -6.27
CA PHE A 77 2.97 9.53 -5.67
C PHE A 77 3.17 8.01 -5.50
N PHE A 78 2.78 7.53 -4.32
CA PHE A 78 2.72 6.14 -3.92
C PHE A 78 1.29 5.81 -3.50
N PHE A 79 0.54 5.12 -4.33
CA PHE A 79 -0.86 4.78 -4.06
C PHE A 79 -0.95 3.45 -3.30
N LEU A 80 -1.83 3.37 -2.30
CA LEU A 80 -2.10 2.15 -1.53
C LEU A 80 -3.29 1.35 -2.08
N GLY A 81 -4.04 1.95 -3.01
CA GLY A 81 -5.09 1.30 -3.79
C GLY A 81 -4.80 1.36 -5.28
N PRO A 82 -5.10 0.30 -6.04
CA PRO A 82 -4.87 0.28 -7.49
C PRO A 82 -5.82 1.23 -8.24
N ASP A 83 -6.98 1.54 -7.68
CA ASP A 83 -7.96 2.39 -8.35
C ASP A 83 -7.56 3.86 -8.32
N GLU A 84 -6.94 4.34 -7.24
CA GLU A 84 -6.34 5.67 -7.18
C GLU A 84 -5.19 5.83 -8.18
N ALA A 85 -4.36 4.80 -8.34
CA ALA A 85 -3.31 4.79 -9.35
C ALA A 85 -3.90 4.83 -10.78
N LYS A 86 -4.96 4.06 -11.07
CA LYS A 86 -5.66 4.10 -12.36
C LYS A 86 -6.29 5.46 -12.63
N MET A 87 -6.93 6.06 -11.63
CA MET A 87 -7.52 7.40 -11.77
C MET A 87 -6.44 8.43 -12.12
N MET A 88 -5.29 8.39 -11.44
CA MET A 88 -4.17 9.28 -11.76
C MET A 88 -3.60 9.00 -13.16
N LEU A 89 -3.40 7.74 -13.54
CA LEU A 89 -2.93 7.38 -14.89
C LEU A 89 -3.87 7.90 -15.97
N ASN A 90 -5.18 7.72 -15.79
CA ASN A 90 -6.20 8.25 -16.70
C ASN A 90 -6.14 9.79 -16.78
N GLN A 91 -5.85 10.46 -15.67
CA GLN A 91 -5.67 11.91 -15.65
C GLN A 91 -4.41 12.34 -16.41
N VAL A 92 -3.30 11.61 -16.26
CA VAL A 92 -2.07 11.84 -17.03
C VAL A 92 -2.34 11.65 -18.52
N GLN A 93 -3.06 10.59 -18.92
CA GLN A 93 -3.43 10.34 -20.32
C GLN A 93 -4.29 11.45 -20.93
N LYS A 94 -5.19 12.06 -20.15
CA LYS A 94 -6.02 13.18 -20.60
C LYS A 94 -5.25 14.50 -20.68
N SER A 95 -4.43 14.79 -19.67
CA SER A 95 -3.73 16.09 -19.55
C SER A 95 -2.42 16.16 -20.34
N ASN A 96 -1.75 15.03 -20.53
CA ASN A 96 -0.52 14.91 -21.30
C ASN A 96 -0.50 13.57 -22.07
N PRO A 97 -1.18 13.48 -23.23
CA PRO A 97 -1.33 12.24 -23.98
C PRO A 97 0.00 11.59 -24.38
N ASP A 98 1.03 12.37 -24.69
CA ASP A 98 2.33 11.84 -25.12
C ASP A 98 3.06 11.11 -23.99
N VAL A 99 2.98 11.64 -22.77
CA VAL A 99 3.48 10.94 -21.58
C VAL A 99 2.55 9.79 -21.19
N GLY A 100 1.24 10.02 -21.19
CA GLY A 100 0.26 9.04 -20.74
C GLY A 100 0.19 7.77 -21.58
N LYS A 101 0.49 7.85 -22.89
CA LYS A 101 0.61 6.66 -23.77
C LYS A 101 1.76 5.73 -23.39
N LYS A 102 2.79 6.26 -22.75
CA LYS A 102 3.99 5.52 -22.31
C LYS A 102 3.97 5.23 -20.81
N ALA A 103 2.97 5.75 -20.11
CA ALA A 103 2.84 5.63 -18.68
C ALA A 103 2.16 4.29 -18.33
N GLN A 104 2.66 3.65 -17.29
CA GLN A 104 2.14 2.40 -16.78
C GLN A 104 2.13 2.40 -15.25
N ILE A 105 1.22 1.63 -14.67
CA ILE A 105 1.21 1.37 -13.23
C ILE A 105 2.12 0.19 -12.97
N ILE A 106 3.07 0.35 -12.05
CA ILE A 106 3.86 -0.75 -11.53
C ILE A 106 3.58 -0.95 -10.05
N VAL A 107 3.79 -2.18 -9.58
CA VAL A 107 3.67 -2.54 -8.17
C VAL A 107 5.06 -2.62 -7.56
N ARG A 108 5.21 -2.00 -6.40
CA ARG A 108 6.40 -2.01 -5.53
C ARG A 108 6.00 -2.38 -4.13
N SER A 109 6.96 -2.67 -3.26
CA SER A 109 6.67 -2.78 -1.83
C SER A 109 6.74 -1.41 -1.15
N MET A 110 6.07 -1.27 -0.02
CA MET A 110 6.21 -0.09 0.84
C MET A 110 7.65 0.05 1.38
N ASN A 111 8.37 -1.07 1.54
CA ASN A 111 9.78 -1.02 1.93
C ASN A 111 10.65 -0.38 0.85
N GLU A 112 10.41 -0.70 -0.42
CA GLU A 112 11.14 -0.14 -1.56
C GLU A 112 10.82 1.37 -1.68
N ALA A 113 9.54 1.73 -1.53
CA ALA A 113 9.12 3.13 -1.50
C ALA A 113 9.81 3.91 -0.37
N TYR A 114 9.89 3.33 0.83
CA TYR A 114 10.57 3.96 1.96
C TYR A 114 12.08 4.13 1.72
N GLN A 115 12.73 3.13 1.14
CA GLN A 115 14.15 3.20 0.76
C GLN A 115 14.39 4.32 -0.26
N VAL A 116 13.53 4.46 -1.28
CA VAL A 116 13.59 5.56 -2.24
C VAL A 116 13.50 6.92 -1.54
N ILE A 117 12.58 7.06 -0.58
CA ILE A 117 12.42 8.31 0.18
C ILE A 117 13.66 8.61 1.02
N ARG A 118 14.19 7.61 1.72
CA ARG A 118 15.37 7.74 2.59
C ARG A 118 16.63 8.07 1.80
N ASP A 119 16.84 7.42 0.67
CA ASP A 119 18.05 7.54 -0.14
C ASP A 119 18.01 8.78 -1.04
N ASN A 120 16.84 9.40 -1.22
CA ASN A 120 16.68 10.63 -1.98
C ASN A 120 17.31 11.83 -1.25
N LYS A 121 18.37 12.37 -1.84
CA LYS A 121 19.06 13.58 -1.36
C LYS A 121 18.50 14.87 -1.93
N ASP A 122 17.61 14.79 -2.92
CA ASP A 122 17.01 15.96 -3.55
C ASP A 122 15.85 16.50 -2.71
N LYS A 123 16.06 17.64 -2.06
CA LYS A 123 15.05 18.29 -1.22
C LYS A 123 13.86 18.85 -2.00
N LYS A 124 13.93 18.86 -3.34
CA LYS A 124 12.84 19.32 -4.20
C LYS A 124 11.84 18.23 -4.56
N VAL A 125 12.10 16.98 -4.20
CA VAL A 125 11.14 15.89 -4.42
C VAL A 125 10.38 15.62 -3.12
N VAL A 126 9.08 15.88 -3.14
CA VAL A 126 8.14 15.54 -2.08
C VAL A 126 7.54 14.17 -2.39
N PHE A 127 7.42 13.33 -1.38
CA PHE A 127 6.85 11.99 -1.52
C PHE A 127 5.50 11.93 -0.82
N GLN A 128 4.51 11.34 -1.47
CA GLN A 128 3.16 11.26 -0.93
C GLN A 128 2.59 9.85 -1.04
N PHE A 129 2.24 9.27 0.11
CA PHE A 129 1.41 8.08 0.17
C PHE A 129 -0.06 8.48 0.05
N ILE A 130 -0.76 7.87 -0.88
CA ILE A 130 -2.18 8.11 -1.16
C ILE A 130 -2.96 6.87 -0.70
N PRO A 131 -3.67 6.93 0.44
CA PRO A 131 -4.55 5.84 0.87
C PRO A 131 -5.70 5.65 -0.11
N SER A 132 -6.35 4.49 -0.06
CA SER A 132 -7.59 4.30 -0.81
C SER A 132 -8.67 5.25 -0.31
N LYS A 133 -9.57 5.66 -1.21
CA LYS A 133 -10.72 6.47 -0.82
C LYS A 133 -11.57 5.77 0.24
N SER A 134 -11.78 4.46 0.11
CA SER A 134 -12.50 3.65 1.09
C SER A 134 -11.88 3.75 2.49
N SER A 135 -10.56 3.67 2.58
CA SER A 135 -9.82 3.76 3.84
C SER A 135 -9.99 5.13 4.50
N VAL A 136 -9.86 6.22 3.72
CA VAL A 136 -10.08 7.58 4.23
C VAL A 136 -11.51 7.79 4.73
N ASP A 137 -12.51 7.33 3.97
CA ASP A 137 -13.92 7.50 4.31
C ASP A 137 -14.29 6.68 5.57
N SER A 138 -13.78 5.45 5.70
CA SER A 138 -13.95 4.64 6.90
C SER A 138 -13.26 5.24 8.13
N ALA A 139 -12.03 5.74 7.98
CA ALA A 139 -11.32 6.43 9.05
C ALA A 139 -12.09 7.67 9.54
N ARG A 140 -12.59 8.48 8.59
CA ARG A 140 -13.43 9.65 8.90
C ARG A 140 -14.67 9.25 9.71
N THR A 141 -15.37 8.21 9.28
CA THR A 141 -16.59 7.72 9.94
C THR A 141 -16.29 7.27 11.37
N ILE A 142 -15.22 6.50 11.57
CA ILE A 142 -14.82 6.04 12.91
C ILE A 142 -14.45 7.22 13.81
N LEU A 143 -13.57 8.12 13.35
CA LEU A 143 -13.11 9.26 14.15
C LEU A 143 -14.26 10.20 14.54
N THR A 144 -15.14 10.52 13.60
CA THR A 144 -16.30 11.38 13.87
C THR A 144 -17.26 10.73 14.87
N SER A 145 -17.45 9.41 14.81
CA SER A 145 -18.26 8.68 15.80
C SER A 145 -17.66 8.70 17.21
N GLN A 146 -16.35 8.93 17.32
CA GLN A 146 -15.60 9.08 18.57
C GLN A 146 -15.48 10.54 19.04
N GLY A 147 -16.12 11.50 18.36
CA GLY A 147 -16.01 12.92 18.67
C GLY A 147 -14.68 13.55 18.23
N ILE A 148 -13.89 12.86 17.40
CA ILE A 148 -12.62 13.36 16.85
C ILE A 148 -12.90 14.07 15.53
N ALA A 149 -12.36 15.28 15.38
CA ALA A 149 -12.56 16.12 14.20
C ALA A 149 -11.99 15.48 12.92
N ALA A 150 -12.68 15.73 11.79
CA ALA A 150 -12.41 15.07 10.52
C ALA A 150 -11.13 15.56 9.80
N ASP A 151 -10.48 16.61 10.31
CA ASP A 151 -9.16 17.09 9.90
C ASP A 151 -8.01 16.31 10.59
N ARG A 152 -8.32 15.43 11.54
CA ARG A 152 -7.37 14.55 12.24
C ARG A 152 -7.23 13.16 11.60
N ILE A 153 -7.72 12.99 10.37
CA ILE A 153 -7.60 11.71 9.67
C ILE A 153 -6.11 11.41 9.42
N PRO A 154 -5.62 10.22 9.81
CA PRO A 154 -4.23 9.84 9.57
C PRO A 154 -3.94 9.75 8.06
N ASN A 155 -2.73 10.11 7.67
CA ASN A 155 -2.32 10.12 6.25
C ASN A 155 -2.37 8.72 5.62
N VAL A 156 -1.97 7.70 6.39
CA VAL A 156 -2.14 6.29 6.02
C VAL A 156 -2.92 5.61 7.15
N PRO A 157 -4.26 5.57 7.06
CA PRO A 157 -5.07 4.92 8.07
C PRO A 157 -4.82 3.41 8.09
N VAL A 158 -4.73 2.85 9.29
CA VAL A 158 -4.79 1.41 9.53
C VAL A 158 -5.82 1.12 10.61
N PHE A 159 -6.50 -0.01 10.46
CA PHE A 159 -7.63 -0.41 11.30
C PHE A 159 -7.27 -1.64 12.11
N PHE A 160 -7.62 -1.63 13.39
CA PHE A 160 -7.41 -2.75 14.28
C PHE A 160 -8.61 -2.91 15.21
N ALA A 161 -8.73 -4.07 15.82
CA ALA A 161 -9.81 -4.37 16.75
C ALA A 161 -9.29 -4.38 18.19
N THR A 162 -10.09 -3.84 19.10
CA THR A 162 -9.90 -3.97 20.56
C THR A 162 -11.09 -4.72 21.14
N GLY A 163 -10.88 -5.57 22.14
CA GLY A 163 -11.95 -6.32 22.81
C GLY A 163 -11.62 -6.61 24.27
N GLY A 164 -12.56 -7.22 24.99
CA GLY A 164 -12.42 -7.52 26.43
C GLY A 164 -13.36 -6.70 27.31
N GLN A 165 -13.34 -6.99 28.61
CA GLN A 165 -14.20 -6.32 29.59
C GLN A 165 -13.80 -4.84 29.74
N ALA A 166 -14.73 -4.00 30.21
CA ALA A 166 -14.51 -2.54 30.33
C ALA A 166 -13.22 -2.15 31.07
N ASN A 167 -12.77 -2.99 31.99
CA ASN A 167 -11.61 -2.76 32.86
C ASN A 167 -10.33 -3.45 32.34
N SER A 168 -10.42 -4.14 31.20
CA SER A 168 -9.35 -4.99 30.64
C SER A 168 -9.49 -5.09 29.11
N GLN A 169 -9.67 -3.95 28.44
CA GLN A 169 -9.69 -3.91 26.98
C GLN A 169 -8.26 -4.09 26.44
N GLY A 170 -8.09 -5.02 25.51
CA GLY A 170 -6.83 -5.32 24.86
C GLY A 170 -6.94 -5.33 23.34
N LEU A 171 -5.80 -5.39 22.67
CA LEU A 171 -5.74 -5.60 21.22
C LEU A 171 -6.22 -7.01 20.88
N LEU A 172 -7.09 -7.10 19.88
CA LEU A 172 -7.55 -8.39 19.37
C LEU A 172 -6.41 -9.04 18.58
N THR A 173 -6.17 -10.30 18.88
CA THR A 173 -5.14 -11.12 18.23
C THR A 173 -5.77 -12.21 17.37
N MET A 174 -5.07 -12.65 16.33
CA MET A 174 -5.43 -13.83 15.55
C MET A 174 -4.28 -14.84 15.52
N SER A 175 -4.60 -16.11 15.39
CA SER A 175 -3.62 -17.17 15.17
C SER A 175 -3.42 -17.38 13.67
N ILE A 176 -2.17 -17.39 13.23
CA ILE A 176 -1.78 -17.73 11.87
C ILE A 176 -0.79 -18.89 11.89
N ASP A 177 -0.82 -19.73 10.86
CA ASP A 177 0.19 -20.77 10.69
C ASP A 177 1.34 -20.20 9.86
N GLN A 178 2.51 -20.04 10.48
CA GLN A 178 3.77 -19.70 9.81
C GLN A 178 4.69 -20.91 9.87
N ASN A 179 5.03 -21.50 8.71
CA ASN A 179 5.97 -22.63 8.60
C ASN A 179 5.61 -23.82 9.52
N GLY A 180 4.32 -24.12 9.67
CA GLY A 180 3.84 -25.21 10.53
C GLY A 180 3.82 -24.89 12.03
N LYS A 181 4.09 -23.64 12.42
CA LYS A 181 3.94 -23.15 13.79
C LYS A 181 2.79 -22.16 13.87
N ARG A 182 1.92 -22.33 14.87
CA ARG A 182 0.88 -21.36 15.19
C ARG A 182 1.50 -20.17 15.90
N GLU A 183 1.38 -19.00 15.29
CA GLU A 183 1.81 -17.72 15.84
C GLU A 183 0.61 -16.83 16.09
N GLN A 184 0.64 -16.12 17.21
CA GLN A 184 -0.38 -15.13 17.55
C GLN A 184 0.08 -13.76 17.09
N ILE A 185 -0.71 -13.11 16.23
CA ILE A 185 -0.42 -11.77 15.71
C ILE A 185 -1.50 -10.77 16.08
N VAL A 186 -1.14 -9.49 16.06
CA VAL A 186 -2.06 -8.35 16.12
C VAL A 186 -2.17 -7.76 14.72
N PRO A 187 -3.31 -7.91 14.04
CA PRO A 187 -3.45 -7.49 12.65
C PRO A 187 -3.85 -6.00 12.54
N PHE A 188 -3.14 -5.27 11.71
CA PHE A 188 -3.46 -3.89 11.30
C PHE A 188 -3.83 -3.87 9.83
N PHE A 189 -5.11 -3.66 9.53
CA PHE A 189 -5.65 -3.71 8.18
C PHE A 189 -5.55 -2.36 7.48
N LEU A 190 -5.18 -2.35 6.20
CA LEU A 190 -5.21 -1.13 5.38
C LEU A 190 -6.63 -0.78 4.89
N ASP A 191 -7.55 -1.74 4.89
CA ASP A 191 -8.97 -1.54 4.58
C ASP A 191 -9.86 -2.00 5.75
N GLN A 192 -10.76 -1.12 6.19
CA GLN A 192 -11.64 -1.38 7.32
C GLN A 192 -12.64 -2.52 7.02
N THR A 193 -13.06 -2.67 5.77
CA THR A 193 -14.01 -3.70 5.33
C THR A 193 -13.41 -5.09 5.52
N ASP A 194 -12.10 -5.24 5.29
CA ASP A 194 -11.39 -6.51 5.48
C ASP A 194 -11.36 -6.91 6.96
N LEU A 195 -11.13 -5.96 7.86
CA LEU A 195 -11.25 -6.18 9.30
C LEU A 195 -12.70 -6.51 9.70
N GLN A 196 -13.67 -5.76 9.18
CA GLN A 196 -15.09 -5.98 9.48
C GLN A 196 -15.51 -7.40 9.08
N ASN A 197 -15.11 -7.85 7.88
CA ASN A 197 -15.37 -9.20 7.39
C ASN A 197 -14.73 -10.29 8.25
N LEU A 198 -13.51 -10.05 8.76
CA LEU A 198 -12.86 -10.96 9.72
C LEU A 198 -13.69 -11.06 11.00
N LEU A 199 -14.08 -9.91 11.57
CA LEU A 199 -14.88 -9.88 12.78
C LEU A 199 -16.22 -10.58 12.57
N ASP A 200 -16.91 -10.35 11.45
CA ASP A 200 -18.19 -11.00 11.16
C ASP A 200 -18.10 -12.52 11.07
N ARG A 201 -16.99 -13.06 10.58
CA ARG A 201 -16.73 -14.51 10.65
C ARG A 201 -16.49 -14.97 12.08
N ALA A 202 -15.62 -14.27 12.81
CA ALA A 202 -15.34 -14.58 14.21
C ALA A 202 -16.60 -14.55 15.08
N ARG A 203 -17.54 -13.64 14.83
CA ARG A 203 -18.83 -13.53 15.54
C ARG A 203 -19.74 -14.73 15.31
N LYS A 204 -19.71 -15.34 14.12
CA LYS A 204 -20.49 -16.55 13.81
C LYS A 204 -19.97 -17.76 14.59
N GLU A 205 -18.65 -17.81 14.83
CA GLU A 205 -18.00 -18.90 15.53
C GLU A 205 -17.98 -18.69 17.06
N GLN A 206 -17.81 -17.44 17.51
CA GLN A 206 -17.68 -17.04 18.91
C GLN A 206 -18.46 -15.73 19.19
N PRO A 207 -19.77 -15.83 19.50
CA PRO A 207 -20.64 -14.66 19.67
C PRO A 207 -20.23 -13.70 20.79
N ASP A 208 -19.51 -14.15 21.81
CA ASP A 208 -19.12 -13.32 22.94
C ASP A 208 -17.99 -12.32 22.61
N ILE A 209 -17.16 -12.62 21.60
CA ILE A 209 -16.19 -11.66 21.04
C ILE A 209 -16.93 -10.46 20.43
N ALA A 210 -18.09 -10.68 19.83
CA ALA A 210 -18.89 -9.66 19.17
C ALA A 210 -19.24 -8.48 20.08
N LYS A 211 -19.60 -8.80 21.33
CA LYS A 211 -20.22 -7.86 22.28
C LYS A 211 -19.25 -6.81 22.79
N THR A 212 -17.96 -7.12 22.78
CA THR A 212 -16.92 -6.26 23.37
C THR A 212 -15.97 -5.67 22.33
N THR A 213 -16.07 -6.10 21.06
CA THR A 213 -15.14 -5.69 20.02
C THR A 213 -15.49 -4.32 19.45
N LYS A 214 -14.49 -3.43 19.38
CA LYS A 214 -14.57 -2.12 18.72
C LYS A 214 -13.46 -2.03 17.68
N ILE A 215 -13.79 -1.48 16.51
CA ILE A 215 -12.79 -1.11 15.50
C ILE A 215 -12.23 0.27 15.87
N GLN A 216 -10.90 0.37 15.84
CA GLN A 216 -10.14 1.57 16.07
C GLN A 216 -9.35 1.93 14.80
N VAL A 217 -8.96 3.19 14.69
CA VAL A 217 -8.11 3.67 13.59
C VAL A 217 -6.87 4.37 14.15
N THR A 218 -5.74 4.17 13.48
CA THR A 218 -4.48 4.86 13.77
C THR A 218 -3.70 5.09 12.47
N SER A 219 -2.53 5.73 12.55
CA SER A 219 -1.61 5.88 11.41
C SER A 219 -0.67 4.69 11.30
N LEU A 220 -0.44 4.19 10.08
CA LEU A 220 0.60 3.18 9.80
C LEU A 220 1.95 3.60 10.39
N PHE A 221 2.35 4.87 10.21
CA PHE A 221 3.63 5.37 10.70
C PHE A 221 3.71 5.38 12.22
N GLN A 222 2.61 5.68 12.92
CA GLN A 222 2.57 5.60 14.38
C GLN A 222 2.73 4.15 14.87
N VAL A 223 2.19 3.18 14.11
CA VAL A 223 2.40 1.76 14.41
C VAL A 223 3.87 1.39 14.21
N LEU A 224 4.52 1.84 13.13
CA LEU A 224 5.96 1.63 12.93
C LEU A 224 6.80 2.28 14.03
N ASP A 225 6.49 3.51 14.42
CA ASP A 225 7.19 4.23 15.48
C ASP A 225 7.07 3.47 16.81
N SER A 226 5.92 2.84 17.08
CA SER A 226 5.73 2.02 18.28
C SER A 226 6.56 0.73 18.32
N MET A 227 7.03 0.26 17.15
CA MET A 227 7.89 -0.94 17.01
C MET A 227 9.33 -0.71 17.42
N VAL A 228 9.72 0.54 17.70
CA VAL A 228 11.07 0.90 18.09
C VAL A 228 11.04 1.59 19.45
N THR A 229 11.92 1.18 20.36
CA THR A 229 12.09 1.83 21.66
C THR A 229 12.87 3.15 21.51
N LYS A 230 12.87 3.97 22.57
CA LYS A 230 13.64 5.23 22.60
C LYS A 230 15.16 5.05 22.37
N ASP A 231 15.67 3.84 22.64
CA ASP A 231 17.07 3.48 22.45
C ASP A 231 17.34 2.87 21.06
N ASN A 232 16.41 3.02 20.11
CA ASN A 232 16.46 2.43 18.79
C ASN A 232 16.66 0.90 18.85
N LYS A 233 15.82 0.20 19.62
CA LYS A 233 15.80 -1.27 19.66
C LYS A 233 14.41 -1.78 19.30
N PRO A 234 14.27 -2.99 18.76
CA PRO A 234 12.97 -3.62 18.57
C PRO A 234 12.18 -3.63 19.89
N ASN A 235 10.92 -3.20 19.83
CA ASN A 235 10.03 -3.25 20.97
C ASN A 235 9.36 -4.63 21.03
N PRO A 236 9.69 -5.49 22.02
CA PRO A 236 9.16 -6.85 22.11
C PRO A 236 7.64 -6.89 22.29
N ASP A 237 7.04 -5.84 22.84
CA ASP A 237 5.60 -5.77 23.11
C ASP A 237 4.75 -5.73 21.82
N VAL A 238 5.39 -5.40 20.69
CA VAL A 238 4.72 -5.18 19.41
C VAL A 238 5.34 -5.99 18.26
N GLU A 239 6.22 -6.95 18.56
CA GLU A 239 6.78 -7.90 17.58
C GLU A 239 5.69 -8.66 16.81
N ARG A 240 4.54 -8.87 17.48
CA ARG A 240 3.37 -9.56 16.95
C ARG A 240 2.55 -8.71 15.99
N PHE A 241 2.88 -7.44 15.80
CA PHE A 241 2.13 -6.55 14.92
C PHE A 241 2.39 -6.91 13.46
N GLN A 242 1.31 -7.07 12.69
CA GLN A 242 1.41 -7.39 11.28
C GLN A 242 0.42 -6.56 10.46
N PHE A 243 0.91 -5.96 9.39
CA PHE A 243 0.05 -5.25 8.45
C PHE A 243 -0.60 -6.22 7.47
N VAL A 244 -1.90 -6.03 7.28
CA VAL A 244 -2.72 -6.77 6.32
C VAL A 244 -3.06 -5.82 5.17
N PRO A 245 -2.48 -6.04 3.97
CA PRO A 245 -2.83 -5.28 2.77
C PRO A 245 -4.32 -5.34 2.45
N SER A 246 -4.80 -4.36 1.69
CA SER A 246 -6.17 -4.40 1.19
C SER A 246 -6.35 -5.58 0.23
N ARG A 247 -7.49 -6.25 0.32
CA ARG A 247 -7.86 -7.33 -0.59
C ARG A 247 -7.84 -6.87 -2.05
N THR A 248 -8.30 -5.65 -2.32
CA THR A 248 -8.30 -5.05 -3.67
C THR A 248 -6.89 -4.96 -4.26
N ALA A 249 -5.88 -4.60 -3.46
CA ALA A 249 -4.49 -4.57 -3.92
C ALA A 249 -3.97 -5.97 -4.25
N PHE A 250 -4.27 -6.96 -3.40
CA PHE A 250 -3.90 -8.35 -3.65
C PHE A 250 -4.55 -8.91 -4.92
N GLU A 251 -5.85 -8.69 -5.11
CA GLU A 251 -6.58 -9.13 -6.30
C GLU A 251 -6.04 -8.49 -7.59
N TYR A 252 -5.62 -7.22 -7.54
CA TYR A 252 -4.96 -6.57 -8.67
C TYR A 252 -3.65 -7.28 -9.04
N ILE A 253 -2.80 -7.57 -8.05
CA ILE A 253 -1.51 -8.24 -8.26
C ILE A 253 -1.72 -9.64 -8.86
N LEU A 254 -2.69 -10.40 -8.34
CA LEU A 254 -3.01 -11.73 -8.89
C LEU A 254 -3.43 -11.65 -10.36
N LYS A 255 -4.32 -10.72 -10.71
CA LYS A 255 -4.80 -10.54 -12.09
C LYS A 255 -3.68 -10.11 -13.03
N ASN A 256 -2.84 -9.16 -12.62
CA ASN A 256 -1.75 -8.67 -13.46
C ASN A 256 -0.59 -9.67 -13.60
N ASN A 257 -0.30 -10.47 -12.56
CA ASN A 257 0.71 -11.53 -12.65
C ASN A 257 0.26 -12.68 -13.56
N GLN A 258 -1.04 -12.98 -13.60
CA GLN A 258 -1.61 -13.96 -14.55
C GLN A 258 -1.58 -13.45 -15.99
N ALA A 259 -1.75 -12.15 -16.22
CA ALA A 259 -1.62 -11.53 -17.54
C ALA A 259 -0.17 -11.47 -18.06
N ALA A 260 0.82 -11.60 -17.18
CA ALA A 260 2.25 -11.63 -17.50
C ALA A 260 2.84 -13.05 -17.60
N ALA A 261 2.04 -14.11 -17.43
CA ALA A 261 2.49 -15.46 -17.69
C ALA A 261 2.77 -15.61 -19.20
N PRO A 262 3.97 -16.08 -19.61
CA PRO A 262 4.19 -16.48 -21.00
C PRO A 262 3.12 -17.51 -21.34
N GLN A 263 2.37 -17.23 -22.41
CA GLN A 263 1.58 -18.23 -23.09
C GLN A 263 2.51 -19.43 -23.31
N ALA A 264 2.30 -20.52 -22.57
CA ALA A 264 3.09 -21.72 -22.75
C ALA A 264 3.01 -22.06 -24.24
N ALA A 265 4.15 -22.03 -24.93
CA ALA A 265 4.22 -22.45 -26.31
C ALA A 265 3.52 -23.81 -26.41
N PRO A 266 2.65 -24.03 -27.40
CA PRO A 266 2.00 -25.33 -27.57
C PRO A 266 3.08 -26.40 -27.56
N ALA A 267 2.90 -27.39 -26.68
CA ALA A 267 3.83 -28.51 -26.55
C ALA A 267 4.14 -29.04 -27.95
N PRO A 268 5.43 -29.24 -28.31
CA PRO A 268 5.76 -29.82 -29.60
C PRO A 268 5.05 -31.17 -29.70
N ALA A 269 4.29 -31.35 -30.79
CA ALA A 269 3.61 -32.59 -31.09
C ALA A 269 4.60 -33.77 -30.97
N PRO A 270 4.17 -34.94 -30.45
CA PRO A 270 5.05 -36.10 -30.34
C PRO A 270 5.68 -36.40 -31.70
N ARG A 271 7.01 -36.30 -31.77
CA ARG A 271 7.74 -36.77 -32.96
C ARG A 271 7.54 -38.27 -33.03
N THR A 272 6.78 -38.73 -34.01
CA THR A 272 6.72 -40.15 -34.35
C THR A 272 8.12 -40.59 -34.76
N ILE A 273 8.73 -41.44 -33.96
CA ILE A 273 9.99 -42.11 -34.28
C ILE A 273 9.72 -42.96 -35.52
N PRO A 274 10.44 -42.77 -36.64
CA PRO A 274 10.33 -43.65 -37.80
C PRO A 274 10.68 -45.09 -37.37
N PRO A 275 9.91 -46.10 -37.80
CA PRO A 275 10.23 -47.49 -37.48
C PRO A 275 11.61 -47.85 -38.02
N ALA A 276 12.39 -48.55 -37.20
CA ALA A 276 13.71 -49.06 -37.56
C ALA A 276 13.62 -49.93 -38.82
N PRO A 277 14.58 -49.84 -39.76
CA PRO A 277 14.57 -50.65 -40.96
C PRO A 277 14.67 -52.14 -40.62
N ALA A 278 13.73 -52.92 -41.15
CA ALA A 278 13.68 -54.36 -40.99
C ALA A 278 14.90 -55.03 -41.63
N ASN A 279 15.68 -55.76 -40.83
CA ASN A 279 16.72 -56.66 -41.33
C ASN A 279 16.05 -57.79 -42.14
N LYS A 280 16.43 -57.90 -43.42
CA LYS A 280 16.07 -59.06 -44.26
C LYS A 280 16.86 -60.29 -43.82
N PRO A 281 16.23 -61.46 -43.64
CA PRO A 281 16.95 -62.71 -43.45
C PRO A 281 17.59 -63.18 -44.76
N LYS A 282 18.77 -63.82 -44.64
CA LYS A 282 19.39 -64.65 -45.67
C LYS A 282 18.69 -66.00 -45.76
#